data_AF-A0A1I7T1K3-F1
#
_entry.id   AF-A0A1I7T1K3-F1
#
_cell.length_a   1.000
_cell.length_b   1.000
_cell.length_c   1.000
_cell.angle_alpha   90.00
_cell.angle_beta   90.00
_cell.angle_gamma   90.00
#
_symmetry.space_group_name_H-M   'P 1'
#
loop_
_entity.id
_entity.type
_entity.pdbx_description
1 polymer ?
#
loop_
_entity_poly.entity_id
_entity_poly.type
_entity_poly.pdbx_seq_one_letter_code
_entity_poly.pdbx_strand_id
1 'polypeptide(L)'
;MPMPNALRYLQYTGCALTEVFSFYLFILILTRSSKKFGAYKYLMAVFSLFSMGYGVVEVLTQPVIHIEGTALILIVDSFLKTEKVIGFHVAVLYCSSYGVCVALLSTHFCYRYLAVCRPHVIQRLTGRRLAYLFIPSLFFGVLWFATVDYCARPTAFNSEYLKESLRQYYNEDSYSVAQISFVYYYYNNSNQLIIHWAQVLSMFFLSSIMGFTITSIIIFAVKTYKSVEKSRDKWSPMTRDLHRQLFNTLVLQSLVPFFIMFLPVALIFSVPLLNVHPGYLANTPGIWISFYPAIDAVIAVLMIRDFRDALFCMLKKQKVLEMLFLFQVENVTWQWDIVTVHYPLIFGDSQFMQCSLVYIILDLLGTFFATFVSCSHA
;
A
#
# COMPACT_ATOMS: atom_id res chain seq x y z
N MET A 1 14.35 6.90 24.30
CA MET A 1 13.46 5.77 24.67
C MET A 1 13.46 4.82 23.50
N PRO A 2 13.70 3.51 23.65
CA PRO A 2 13.78 2.61 22.50
C PRO A 2 12.54 2.75 21.61
N MET A 3 12.71 2.55 20.30
CA MET A 3 11.67 2.71 19.27
C MET A 3 10.30 2.20 19.75
N PRO A 4 9.19 2.92 19.49
CA PRO A 4 7.91 2.51 20.02
C PRO A 4 7.58 1.12 19.48
N ASN A 5 7.63 0.10 20.35
CA ASN A 5 7.32 -1.28 19.94
C ASN A 5 5.93 -1.35 19.24
N ALA A 6 5.02 -0.45 19.61
CA ALA A 6 3.75 -0.25 18.94
C ALA A 6 3.87 0.02 17.42
N LEU A 7 4.85 0.82 16.97
CA LEU A 7 5.08 1.10 15.55
C LEU A 7 5.46 -0.19 14.80
N ARG A 8 6.38 -0.98 15.35
CA ARG A 8 6.79 -2.26 14.76
C ARG A 8 5.61 -3.24 14.68
N TYR A 9 4.84 -3.36 15.76
CA TYR A 9 3.66 -4.23 15.77
C TYR A 9 2.64 -3.77 14.71
N LEU A 10 2.39 -2.48 14.60
CA LEU A 10 1.48 -1.92 13.59
C LEU A 10 1.96 -2.20 12.16
N GLN A 11 3.24 -2.03 11.87
CA GLN A 11 3.83 -2.36 10.56
C GLN A 11 3.70 -3.86 10.24
N TYR A 12 4.02 -4.75 11.18
CA TYR A 12 3.82 -6.19 10.98
C TYR A 12 2.35 -6.55 10.75
N THR A 13 1.42 -5.94 11.49
CA THR A 13 -0.01 -6.16 11.28
C THR A 13 -0.46 -5.64 9.91
N GLY A 14 0.03 -4.48 9.48
CA GLY A 14 -0.25 -3.90 8.17
C GLY A 14 0.21 -4.82 7.03
N CYS A 15 1.44 -5.34 7.13
CA CYS A 15 1.95 -6.33 6.18
C CYS A 15 1.14 -7.62 6.18
N ALA A 16 0.86 -8.20 7.35
CA ALA A 16 0.10 -9.45 7.44
C ALA A 16 -1.29 -9.32 6.79
N LEU A 17 -1.98 -8.21 7.04
CA LEU A 17 -3.25 -7.90 6.39
C LEU A 17 -3.05 -7.71 4.88
N THR A 18 -2.05 -6.95 4.46
CA THR A 18 -1.73 -6.71 3.05
C THR A 18 -1.55 -8.01 2.29
N GLU A 19 -0.76 -8.96 2.82
CA GLU A 19 -0.55 -10.27 2.21
C GLU A 19 -1.86 -11.05 2.08
N VAL A 20 -2.65 -11.13 3.15
CA VAL A 20 -3.87 -11.94 3.16
C VAL A 20 -4.91 -11.38 2.19
N PHE A 21 -5.18 -10.07 2.26
CA PHE A 21 -6.18 -9.46 1.40
C PHE A 21 -5.75 -9.39 -0.05
N SER A 22 -4.51 -9.03 -0.32
CA SER A 22 -4.00 -8.98 -1.69
C SER A 22 -3.97 -10.38 -2.30
N PHE A 23 -3.54 -11.40 -1.55
CA PHE A 23 -3.58 -12.78 -2.02
C PHE A 23 -5.02 -13.25 -2.27
N TYR A 24 -5.96 -12.97 -1.36
CA TYR A 24 -7.37 -13.31 -1.56
C TYR A 24 -7.96 -12.63 -2.80
N LEU A 25 -7.70 -11.33 -2.98
CA LEU A 25 -8.10 -10.58 -4.17
C LEU A 25 -7.49 -11.21 -5.43
N PHE A 26 -6.21 -11.59 -5.41
CA PHE A 26 -5.54 -12.25 -6.53
C PHE A 26 -6.26 -13.55 -6.92
N ILE A 27 -6.60 -14.40 -5.96
CA ILE A 27 -7.36 -15.64 -6.19
C ILE A 27 -8.74 -15.34 -6.79
N LEU A 28 -9.46 -14.32 -6.30
CA LEU A 28 -10.74 -13.91 -6.86
C LEU A 28 -10.61 -13.40 -8.30
N ILE A 29 -9.55 -12.65 -8.60
CA ILE A 29 -9.27 -12.19 -9.97
C ILE A 29 -9.08 -13.39 -10.91
N LEU A 30 -8.38 -14.44 -10.47
CA LEU A 30 -8.16 -15.63 -11.30
C LEU A 30 -9.41 -16.50 -11.45
N THR A 31 -10.19 -16.66 -10.39
CA THR A 31 -11.28 -17.67 -10.33
C THR A 31 -12.67 -17.11 -10.60
N ARG A 32 -12.93 -15.84 -10.25
CA ARG A 32 -14.28 -15.24 -10.26
C ARG A 32 -14.42 -14.05 -11.20
N SER A 33 -13.35 -13.56 -11.81
CA SER A 33 -13.47 -12.43 -12.74
C SER A 33 -14.32 -12.78 -13.96
N SER A 34 -15.35 -11.98 -14.23
CA SER A 34 -16.17 -12.16 -15.42
C SER A 34 -15.34 -11.97 -16.70
N LYS A 35 -15.66 -12.74 -17.74
CA LYS A 35 -15.08 -12.57 -19.09
C LYS A 35 -15.24 -11.14 -19.61
N LYS A 36 -16.23 -10.39 -19.11
CA LYS A 36 -16.51 -8.99 -19.47
C LYS A 36 -15.43 -8.01 -19.02
N PHE A 37 -14.57 -8.38 -18.06
CA PHE A 37 -13.44 -7.55 -17.64
C PHE A 37 -12.35 -7.47 -18.71
N GLY A 38 -12.30 -8.46 -19.62
CA GLY A 38 -11.31 -8.51 -20.69
C GLY A 38 -9.88 -8.44 -20.16
N ALA A 39 -9.06 -7.58 -20.74
CA ALA A 39 -7.65 -7.41 -20.34
C ALA A 39 -7.47 -6.66 -19.00
N TYR A 40 -8.52 -6.03 -18.45
CA TYR A 40 -8.41 -5.29 -17.20
C TYR A 40 -8.07 -6.17 -16.00
N LYS A 41 -8.49 -7.45 -16.02
CA LYS A 41 -8.17 -8.38 -14.94
C LYS A 41 -6.66 -8.57 -14.75
N TYR A 42 -5.88 -8.47 -15.82
CA TYR A 42 -4.42 -8.56 -15.74
C TYR A 42 -3.82 -7.32 -15.09
N LEU A 43 -4.41 -6.13 -15.29
CA LEU A 43 -4.02 -4.92 -14.58
C LEU A 43 -4.23 -5.06 -13.07
N MET A 44 -5.43 -5.49 -12.66
CA MET A 44 -5.73 -5.75 -11.25
C MET A 44 -4.80 -6.81 -10.65
N ALA A 45 -4.50 -7.88 -11.40
CA ALA A 45 -3.59 -8.93 -10.95
C ALA A 45 -2.16 -8.42 -10.74
N VAL A 46 -1.64 -7.61 -11.67
CA VAL A 46 -0.30 -7.00 -11.54
C VAL A 46 -0.25 -6.05 -10.34
N PHE A 47 -1.28 -5.23 -10.13
CA PHE A 47 -1.35 -4.34 -8.98
C PHE A 47 -1.38 -5.11 -7.65
N SER A 48 -2.18 -6.18 -7.58
CA SER A 48 -2.25 -7.05 -6.41
C SER A 48 -0.93 -7.77 -6.10
N LEU A 49 -0.22 -8.26 -7.13
CA LEU A 49 1.12 -8.84 -6.95
C LEU A 49 2.14 -7.80 -6.50
N PHE A 50 2.07 -6.58 -7.03
CA PHE A 50 2.89 -5.47 -6.59
C PHE A 50 2.64 -5.13 -5.12
N SER A 51 1.38 -5.10 -4.67
CA SER A 51 1.01 -4.88 -3.26
C SER A 51 1.58 -5.93 -2.31
N MET A 52 1.64 -7.20 -2.71
CA MET A 52 2.31 -8.25 -1.92
C MET A 52 3.83 -8.01 -1.87
N GLY A 53 4.47 -7.76 -3.02
CA GLY A 53 5.89 -7.42 -3.04
C GLY A 53 6.23 -6.19 -2.19
N TYR A 54 5.34 -5.20 -2.19
CA TYR A 54 5.43 -4.01 -1.36
C TYR A 54 5.40 -4.35 0.15
N GLY A 55 4.47 -5.19 0.59
CA GLY A 55 4.38 -5.63 1.99
C GLY A 55 5.65 -6.32 2.48
N VAL A 56 6.26 -7.17 1.64
CA VAL A 56 7.56 -7.79 1.94
C VAL A 56 8.66 -6.74 2.09
N VAL A 57 8.77 -5.79 1.16
CA VAL A 57 9.78 -4.71 1.23
C VAL A 57 9.59 -3.86 2.47
N GLU A 58 8.34 -3.58 2.85
CA GLU A 58 8.01 -2.82 4.06
C GLU A 58 8.51 -3.53 5.32
N VAL A 59 8.26 -4.83 5.47
CA VAL A 59 8.75 -5.61 6.62
C VAL A 59 10.27 -5.76 6.63
N LEU A 60 10.91 -5.87 5.46
CA LEU A 60 12.37 -5.86 5.37
C LEU A 60 12.96 -4.50 5.75
N THR A 61 12.20 -3.41 5.60
CA THR A 61 12.67 -2.06 5.94
C THR A 61 12.35 -1.69 7.39
N GLN A 62 11.14 -1.98 7.87
CA GLN A 62 10.55 -1.42 9.10
C GLN A 62 10.89 0.07 9.24
N PRO A 63 10.38 0.91 8.33
CA PRO A 63 10.86 2.28 8.20
C PRO A 63 10.49 3.10 9.44
N VAL A 64 11.51 3.71 10.05
CA VAL A 64 11.34 4.69 11.13
C VAL A 64 11.77 6.05 10.61
N ILE A 65 10.84 7.00 10.55
CA ILE A 65 11.08 8.34 10.03
C ILE A 65 11.34 9.27 11.22
N HIS A 66 12.46 9.99 11.15
CA HIS A 66 12.81 11.00 12.13
C HIS A 66 13.21 12.29 11.43
N ILE A 67 12.84 13.42 12.04
CA ILE A 67 13.20 14.75 11.53
C ILE A 67 13.93 15.49 12.64
N GLU A 68 15.13 15.95 12.34
CA GLU A 68 15.98 16.74 13.22
C GLU A 68 16.44 17.98 12.48
N GLY A 69 15.91 19.15 12.86
CA GLY A 69 16.20 20.42 12.20
C GLY A 69 15.86 20.38 10.71
N THR A 70 16.90 20.50 9.87
CA THR A 70 16.79 20.48 8.40
C THR A 70 17.01 19.10 7.79
N ALA A 71 17.16 18.08 8.63
CA ALA A 71 17.38 16.71 8.23
C ALA A 71 16.12 15.85 8.36
N LEU A 72 15.89 15.02 7.35
CA LEU A 72 14.97 13.90 7.36
C LEU A 72 15.77 12.62 7.21
N ILE A 73 15.54 11.68 8.11
CA ILE A 73 16.14 10.35 8.07
C ILE A 73 15.05 9.30 8.09
N LEU A 74 15.26 8.25 7.30
CA LEU A 74 14.53 6.99 7.43
C LEU A 74 15.53 5.90 7.80
N ILE A 75 15.34 5.33 8.98
CA ILE A 75 16.16 4.28 9.56
C ILE A 75 15.52 2.93 9.19
N VAL A 76 16.36 1.96 8.84
CA VAL A 76 15.95 0.56 8.70
C VAL A 76 15.99 -0.06 10.08
N ASP A 77 14.84 -0.49 10.57
CA ASP A 77 14.73 -1.02 11.93
C ASP A 77 14.44 -2.54 12.00
N SER A 78 14.59 -3.22 10.86
CA SER A 78 14.49 -4.66 10.76
C SER A 78 15.79 -5.37 11.15
N PHE A 79 15.83 -6.69 10.97
CA PHE A 79 17.06 -7.48 11.09
C PHE A 79 18.18 -7.04 10.13
N LEU A 80 17.88 -6.24 9.09
CA LEU A 80 18.85 -5.68 8.14
C LEU A 80 19.51 -4.38 8.62
N LYS A 81 19.16 -3.89 9.81
CA LYS A 81 19.65 -2.64 10.37
C LYS A 81 21.17 -2.52 10.44
N THR A 82 21.88 -3.58 10.80
CA THR A 82 23.36 -3.58 10.88
C THR A 82 24.02 -3.81 9.52
N GLU A 83 23.28 -4.38 8.57
CA GLU A 83 23.74 -4.66 7.21
C GLU A 83 23.60 -3.41 6.32
N LYS A 84 24.46 -2.41 6.53
CA LYS A 84 24.35 -1.07 5.92
C LYS A 84 24.07 -1.08 4.42
N VAL A 85 24.75 -1.94 3.66
CA VAL A 85 24.61 -1.97 2.19
C VAL A 85 23.24 -2.53 1.80
N ILE A 86 22.86 -3.66 2.36
CA ILE A 86 21.59 -4.33 2.04
C ILE A 86 20.42 -3.51 2.56
N GLY A 87 20.48 -3.07 3.82
CA GLY A 87 19.46 -2.23 4.45
C GLY A 87 19.27 -0.91 3.69
N PHE A 88 20.35 -0.25 3.26
CA PHE A 88 20.26 0.95 2.43
C PHE A 88 19.49 0.69 1.14
N HIS A 89 19.87 -0.34 0.35
CA HIS A 89 19.18 -0.63 -0.90
C HIS A 89 17.72 -1.08 -0.71
N VAL A 90 17.41 -1.76 0.40
CA VAL A 90 16.03 -2.11 0.76
C VAL A 90 15.21 -0.85 1.11
N ALA A 91 15.78 0.12 1.84
CA ALA A 91 15.13 1.41 2.08
C ALA A 91 14.92 2.23 0.80
N VAL A 92 15.91 2.23 -0.12
CA VAL A 92 15.76 2.86 -1.44
C VAL A 92 14.65 2.17 -2.25
N LEU A 93 14.58 0.83 -2.21
CA LEU A 93 13.52 0.06 -2.85
C LEU A 93 12.14 0.38 -2.26
N TYR A 94 12.04 0.52 -0.94
CA TYR A 94 10.83 0.99 -0.26
C TYR A 94 10.39 2.36 -0.80
N CYS A 95 11.28 3.34 -0.87
CA CYS A 95 10.96 4.66 -1.44
C CYS A 95 10.58 4.60 -2.92
N SER A 96 11.27 3.79 -3.74
CA SER A 96 10.96 3.62 -5.16
C SER A 96 9.61 2.96 -5.38
N SER A 97 9.26 1.96 -4.57
CA SER A 97 8.00 1.24 -4.68
C SER A 97 6.79 2.16 -4.51
N TYR A 98 6.89 3.15 -3.62
CA TYR A 98 5.88 4.21 -3.51
C TYR A 98 5.66 4.93 -4.87
N GLY A 99 6.72 5.30 -5.58
CA GLY A 99 6.63 5.94 -6.90
C GLY A 99 6.03 5.03 -7.97
N VAL A 100 6.42 3.74 -7.96
CA VAL A 100 5.84 2.71 -8.83
C VAL A 100 4.34 2.56 -8.58
N CYS A 101 3.88 2.58 -7.32
CA CYS A 101 2.48 2.46 -6.96
C CYS A 101 1.62 3.57 -7.61
N VAL A 102 2.03 4.84 -7.46
CA VAL A 102 1.35 5.99 -8.08
C VAL A 102 1.32 5.85 -9.61
N ALA A 103 2.44 5.42 -10.20
CA ALA A 103 2.54 5.24 -11.64
C ALA A 103 1.68 4.08 -12.16
N LEU A 104 1.50 3.01 -11.38
CA LEU A 104 0.57 1.93 -11.69
C LEU A 104 -0.90 2.39 -11.61
N LEU A 105 -1.26 3.21 -10.61
CA LEU A 105 -2.58 3.84 -10.54
C LEU A 105 -2.86 4.70 -11.79
N SER A 106 -1.88 5.49 -12.24
CA SER A 106 -1.99 6.23 -13.51
C SER A 106 -2.23 5.30 -14.71
N THR A 107 -1.49 4.20 -14.79
CA THR A 107 -1.68 3.18 -15.83
C THR A 107 -3.10 2.59 -15.80
N HIS A 108 -3.69 2.39 -14.62
CA HIS A 108 -5.09 1.95 -14.49
C HIS A 108 -6.08 2.96 -15.09
N PHE A 109 -5.92 4.26 -14.81
CA PHE A 109 -6.76 5.29 -15.42
C PHE A 109 -6.52 5.43 -16.92
N CYS A 110 -5.27 5.35 -17.37
CA CYS A 110 -4.93 5.35 -18.78
C CYS A 110 -5.63 4.19 -19.51
N TYR A 111 -5.52 2.96 -18.99
CA TYR A 111 -6.22 1.80 -19.55
C TYR A 111 -7.74 2.02 -19.58
N ARG A 112 -8.33 2.57 -18.51
CA ARG A 112 -9.77 2.87 -18.45
C ARG A 112 -10.20 3.86 -19.52
N TYR A 113 -9.45 4.94 -19.68
CA TYR A 113 -9.65 5.91 -20.73
C TYR A 113 -9.55 5.26 -22.11
N LEU A 114 -8.54 4.43 -22.36
CA LEU A 114 -8.38 3.73 -23.64
C LEU A 114 -9.52 2.75 -23.91
N ALA A 115 -9.96 1.99 -22.90
CA ALA A 115 -11.05 1.03 -23.03
C ALA A 115 -12.40 1.70 -23.36
N VAL A 116 -12.65 2.89 -22.82
CA VAL A 116 -13.90 3.64 -23.02
C VAL A 116 -13.85 4.49 -24.29
N CYS A 117 -12.78 5.27 -24.47
CA CYS A 117 -12.70 6.31 -25.51
C CYS A 117 -12.06 5.81 -26.80
N ARG A 118 -11.22 4.77 -26.75
CA ARG A 118 -10.39 4.30 -27.87
C ARG A 118 -10.34 2.76 -27.95
N PRO A 119 -11.48 2.07 -28.09
CA PRO A 119 -11.55 0.61 -28.05
C PRO A 119 -10.64 -0.07 -29.11
N HIS A 120 -10.46 0.54 -30.27
CA HIS A 120 -9.54 0.04 -31.32
C HIS A 120 -8.09 -0.07 -30.87
N VAL A 121 -7.63 0.79 -29.96
CA VAL A 121 -6.26 0.74 -29.41
C VAL A 121 -6.12 -0.41 -28.43
N ILE A 122 -7.11 -0.60 -27.54
CA ILE A 122 -7.11 -1.73 -26.60
C ILE A 122 -7.16 -3.07 -27.32
N GLN A 123 -7.91 -3.19 -28.43
CA GLN A 123 -7.92 -4.41 -29.24
C GLN A 123 -6.52 -4.78 -29.78
N ARG A 124 -5.69 -3.78 -30.11
CA ARG A 124 -4.29 -3.99 -30.53
C ARG A 124 -3.35 -4.31 -29.37
N LEU A 125 -3.69 -3.83 -28.16
CA LEU A 125 -2.95 -4.04 -26.90
C LEU A 125 -3.44 -5.28 -26.14
N THR A 126 -3.74 -6.36 -26.85
CA THR A 126 -4.15 -7.65 -26.25
C THR A 126 -2.96 -8.62 -26.10
N GLY A 127 -3.07 -9.55 -25.15
CA GLY A 127 -2.04 -10.55 -24.88
C GLY A 127 -0.74 -9.94 -24.35
N ARG A 128 0.41 -10.39 -24.87
CA ARG A 128 1.75 -9.94 -24.42
C ARG A 128 1.98 -8.44 -24.62
N ARG A 129 1.30 -7.82 -25.60
CA ARG A 129 1.42 -6.37 -25.88
C ARG A 129 0.83 -5.50 -24.79
N LEU A 130 -0.02 -6.05 -23.92
CA LEU A 130 -0.51 -5.33 -22.74
C LEU A 130 0.64 -4.92 -21.80
N ALA A 131 1.75 -5.68 -21.80
CA ALA A 131 2.93 -5.36 -21.00
C ALA A 131 3.51 -3.96 -21.32
N TYR A 132 3.31 -3.45 -22.55
CA TYR A 132 3.78 -2.13 -22.94
C TYR A 132 3.14 -0.99 -22.13
N LEU A 133 1.95 -1.20 -21.55
CA LEU A 133 1.31 -0.21 -20.67
C LEU A 133 2.05 -0.02 -19.34
N PHE A 134 2.84 -1.00 -18.91
CA PHE A 134 3.57 -0.94 -17.64
C PHE A 134 4.98 -0.36 -17.78
N ILE A 135 5.50 -0.22 -19.01
CA ILE A 135 6.83 0.35 -19.27
C ILE A 135 6.99 1.74 -18.65
N PRO A 136 6.03 2.70 -18.80
CA PRO A 136 6.15 4.00 -18.16
C PRO A 136 6.23 3.91 -16.63
N SER A 137 5.44 3.02 -16.02
CA SER A 137 5.45 2.83 -14.56
C SER A 137 6.79 2.30 -14.06
N LEU A 138 7.37 1.32 -14.76
CA LEU A 138 8.69 0.77 -14.43
C LEU A 138 9.80 1.81 -14.65
N PHE A 139 9.73 2.59 -15.73
CA PHE A 139 10.68 3.65 -16.02
C PHE A 139 10.71 4.71 -14.90
N PHE A 140 9.55 5.20 -14.47
CA PHE A 140 9.48 6.13 -13.34
C PHE A 140 9.96 5.51 -12.03
N GLY A 141 9.70 4.21 -11.80
CA GLY A 141 10.23 3.50 -10.65
C GLY A 141 11.76 3.44 -10.61
N VAL A 142 12.38 3.12 -11.76
CA VAL A 142 13.85 3.10 -11.90
C VAL A 142 14.45 4.48 -11.73
N LEU A 143 13.85 5.51 -12.32
CA LEU A 143 14.28 6.90 -12.11
C LEU A 143 14.19 7.28 -10.63
N TRP A 144 13.11 6.91 -9.94
CA TRP A 144 12.93 7.16 -8.52
C TRP A 144 14.02 6.47 -7.70
N PHE A 145 14.26 5.18 -7.98
CA PHE A 145 15.28 4.38 -7.31
C PHE A 145 16.67 5.02 -7.49
N ALA A 146 17.07 5.32 -8.73
CA ALA A 146 18.37 5.92 -9.02
C ALA A 146 18.54 7.28 -8.35
N THR A 147 17.49 8.10 -8.33
CA THR A 147 17.51 9.41 -7.66
C THR A 147 17.76 9.26 -6.16
N VAL A 148 17.03 8.36 -5.50
CA VAL A 148 17.16 8.15 -4.05
C VAL A 148 18.49 7.47 -3.70
N ASP A 149 18.93 6.48 -4.49
CA ASP A 149 20.22 5.79 -4.28
C ASP A 149 21.41 6.77 -4.31
N TYR A 150 21.38 7.73 -5.24
CA TYR A 150 22.44 8.73 -5.37
C TYR A 150 22.33 9.84 -4.33
N CYS A 151 21.17 10.47 -4.20
CA CYS A 151 21.03 11.69 -3.39
C CYS A 151 20.81 11.43 -1.89
N ALA A 152 20.20 10.31 -1.52
CA ALA A 152 19.87 9.99 -0.13
C ALA A 152 20.94 9.14 0.58
N ARG A 153 22.05 8.87 -0.10
CA ARG A 153 23.17 8.10 0.47
C ARG A 153 23.75 8.85 1.66
N PRO A 154 23.83 8.22 2.85
CA PRO A 154 24.34 8.89 4.05
C PRO A 154 25.82 9.22 3.87
N THR A 155 26.16 10.48 4.04
CA THR A 155 27.55 10.96 4.10
C THR A 155 28.06 10.96 5.54
N ALA A 156 29.38 11.10 5.73
CA ALA A 156 29.97 11.26 7.05
C ALA A 156 29.39 12.48 7.80
N PHE A 157 29.10 13.55 7.07
CA PHE A 157 28.45 14.74 7.61
C PHE A 157 27.03 14.44 8.11
N ASN A 158 26.21 13.78 7.29
CA ASN A 158 24.83 13.43 7.67
C ASN A 158 24.81 12.56 8.92
N SER A 159 25.75 11.61 9.01
CA SER A 159 25.86 10.69 10.14
C SER A 159 26.24 11.45 11.41
N GLU A 160 27.25 12.34 11.38
CA GLU A 160 27.61 13.14 12.57
C GLU A 160 26.48 14.10 12.98
N TYR A 161 25.81 14.75 12.02
CA TYR A 161 24.70 15.67 12.29
C TYR A 161 23.55 14.99 13.04
N LEU A 162 23.24 13.73 12.70
CA LEU A 162 22.13 12.98 13.28
C LEU A 162 22.51 12.16 14.51
N LYS A 163 23.81 12.02 14.81
CA LYS A 163 24.34 11.11 15.83
C LYS A 163 23.73 11.32 17.22
N GLU A 164 23.73 12.56 17.70
CA GLU A 164 23.23 12.85 19.04
C GLU A 164 21.72 12.66 19.13
N SER A 165 20.98 13.09 18.10
CA SER A 165 19.53 12.90 18.03
C SER A 165 19.15 11.41 18.00
N LEU A 166 19.78 10.61 17.14
CA LEU A 166 19.49 9.16 17.08
C LEU A 166 19.87 8.44 18.38
N ARG A 167 20.96 8.85 19.03
CA ARG A 167 21.36 8.30 20.31
C ARG A 167 20.37 8.65 21.42
N GLN A 168 19.89 9.89 21.48
CA GLN A 168 18.94 10.33 22.51
C GLN A 168 17.55 9.71 22.31
N TYR A 169 17.03 9.77 21.08
CA TYR A 169 15.68 9.30 20.80
C TYR A 169 15.60 7.80 20.71
N TYR A 170 16.52 7.14 19.98
CA TYR A 170 16.41 5.71 19.65
C TYR A 170 17.47 4.83 20.30
N ASN A 171 18.48 5.41 20.97
CA ASN A 171 19.65 4.69 21.48
C ASN A 171 20.44 3.98 20.37
N GLU A 172 20.50 4.62 19.20
CA GLU A 172 21.18 4.10 18.01
C GLU A 172 22.35 4.99 17.59
N ASP A 173 23.37 4.37 17.01
CA ASP A 173 24.49 5.08 16.40
C ASP A 173 24.24 5.24 14.89
N SER A 174 24.16 6.50 14.44
CA SER A 174 23.96 6.88 13.03
C SER A 174 25.03 6.33 12.10
N TYR A 175 26.23 6.04 12.61
CA TYR A 175 27.27 5.42 11.81
C TYR A 175 27.06 3.93 11.62
N SER A 176 26.35 3.25 12.54
CA SER A 176 26.21 1.80 12.58
C SER A 176 24.96 1.29 11.83
N VAL A 177 23.90 2.10 11.77
CA VAL A 177 22.60 1.70 11.23
C VAL A 177 22.45 1.99 9.74
N ALA A 178 21.75 1.10 9.03
CA ALA A 178 21.31 1.32 7.67
C ALA A 178 20.25 2.44 7.63
N GLN A 179 20.46 3.44 6.79
CA GLN A 179 19.62 4.64 6.73
C GLN A 179 19.66 5.29 5.36
N ILE A 180 18.59 5.99 5.00
CA ILE A 180 18.60 7.04 3.98
C ILE A 180 18.48 8.40 4.67
N SER A 181 19.19 9.40 4.16
CA SER A 181 19.31 10.70 4.83
C SER A 181 19.27 11.86 3.84
N PHE A 182 18.38 12.80 4.12
CA PHE A 182 18.30 14.10 3.49
C PHE A 182 18.63 15.16 4.54
N VAL A 183 19.62 16.01 4.29
CA VAL A 183 19.95 17.22 5.05
C VAL A 183 19.96 18.36 4.04
N TYR A 184 18.90 19.17 3.99
CA TYR A 184 18.71 20.11 2.89
C TYR A 184 19.69 21.30 2.94
N TYR A 185 19.94 21.82 4.12
CA TYR A 185 20.90 22.91 4.35
C TYR A 185 21.38 22.91 5.81
N TYR A 186 22.52 23.52 6.08
CA TYR A 186 23.02 23.72 7.43
C TYR A 186 23.78 25.03 7.55
N TYR A 187 24.00 25.48 8.79
CA TYR A 187 24.84 26.64 9.08
C TYR A 187 26.23 26.14 9.51
N ASN A 188 27.27 26.64 8.86
CA ASN A 188 28.66 26.34 9.25
C ASN A 188 29.02 27.11 10.54
N ASN A 189 30.16 26.78 11.16
CA ASN A 189 30.72 27.47 12.34
C ASN A 189 30.88 28.99 12.15
N SER A 190 31.02 29.46 10.91
CA SER A 190 31.05 30.88 10.54
C SER A 190 29.65 31.49 10.29
N ASN A 191 28.58 30.79 10.68
CA ASN A 191 27.17 31.13 10.47
C ASN A 191 26.78 31.36 8.99
N GLN A 192 27.53 30.75 8.07
CA GLN A 192 27.22 30.76 6.65
C GLN A 192 26.28 29.61 6.29
N LEU A 193 25.23 29.92 5.54
CA LEU A 193 24.26 28.95 5.03
C LEU A 193 24.87 28.13 3.90
N ILE A 194 24.97 26.82 4.08
CA ILE A 194 25.40 25.86 3.07
C ILE A 194 24.20 25.00 2.68
N ILE A 195 23.86 25.01 1.39
CA ILE A 195 22.71 24.28 0.84
C ILE A 195 23.23 23.03 0.11
N HIS A 196 22.66 21.87 0.42
CA HIS A 196 22.91 20.64 -0.32
C HIS A 196 22.02 20.56 -1.55
N TRP A 197 22.42 21.29 -2.61
CA TRP A 197 21.67 21.42 -3.85
C TRP A 197 21.28 20.08 -4.48
N ALA A 198 22.14 19.06 -4.41
CA ALA A 198 21.81 17.73 -4.95
C ALA A 198 20.56 17.12 -4.29
N GLN A 199 20.41 17.28 -2.98
CA GLN A 199 19.27 16.75 -2.22
C GLN A 199 18.01 17.59 -2.43
N VAL A 200 18.15 18.91 -2.43
CA VAL A 200 17.03 19.84 -2.74
C VAL A 200 16.50 19.60 -4.16
N LEU A 201 17.39 19.52 -5.16
CA LEU A 201 17.01 19.23 -6.55
C LEU A 201 16.39 17.83 -6.69
N SER A 202 16.88 16.84 -5.95
CA SER A 202 16.28 15.51 -5.94
C SER A 202 14.85 15.52 -5.41
N MET A 203 14.58 16.27 -4.33
CA MET A 203 13.25 16.40 -3.77
C MET A 203 12.29 17.09 -4.76
N PHE A 204 12.75 18.14 -5.44
CA PHE A 204 11.99 18.81 -6.49
C PHE A 204 11.70 17.86 -7.67
N PHE A 205 12.69 17.06 -8.08
CA PHE A 205 12.55 16.09 -9.16
C PHE A 205 11.54 14.98 -8.83
N LEU A 206 11.63 14.37 -7.64
CA LEU A 206 10.69 13.35 -7.17
C LEU A 206 9.27 13.92 -7.03
N SER A 207 9.15 15.15 -6.51
CA SER A 207 7.86 15.87 -6.43
C SER A 207 7.28 16.17 -7.81
N SER A 208 8.13 16.46 -8.80
CA SER A 208 7.71 16.68 -10.19
C SER A 208 7.20 15.40 -10.84
N ILE A 209 7.87 14.26 -10.63
CA ILE A 209 7.39 12.93 -11.08
C ILE A 209 6.02 12.65 -10.47
N MET A 210 5.88 12.84 -9.16
CA MET A 210 4.61 12.67 -8.45
C MET A 210 3.51 13.57 -9.02
N GLY A 211 3.78 14.87 -9.14
CA GLY A 211 2.83 15.86 -9.65
C GLY A 211 2.38 15.56 -11.08
N PHE A 212 3.31 15.16 -11.95
CA PHE A 212 3.00 14.71 -13.31
C PHE A 212 2.08 13.49 -13.31
N THR A 213 2.38 12.50 -12.46
CA THR A 213 1.61 11.26 -12.37
C THR A 213 0.20 11.50 -11.82
N ILE A 214 0.05 12.29 -10.75
CA ILE A 214 -1.26 12.68 -10.20
C ILE A 214 -2.06 13.50 -11.22
N THR A 215 -1.42 14.43 -11.92
CA THR A 215 -2.08 15.22 -12.99
C THR A 215 -2.59 14.32 -14.11
N SER A 216 -1.80 13.32 -14.52
CA SER A 216 -2.22 12.35 -15.53
C SER A 216 -3.44 11.53 -15.08
N ILE A 217 -3.48 11.12 -13.81
CA ILE A 217 -4.64 10.44 -13.20
C ILE A 217 -5.89 11.31 -13.33
N ILE A 218 -5.82 12.58 -12.91
CA ILE A 218 -6.95 13.52 -12.97
C ILE A 218 -7.44 13.71 -14.41
N ILE A 219 -6.52 13.92 -15.36
CA ILE A 219 -6.86 14.11 -16.78
C ILE A 219 -7.58 12.88 -17.33
N PHE A 220 -7.05 11.68 -17.10
CA PHE A 220 -7.66 10.45 -17.59
C PHE A 220 -8.98 10.14 -16.88
N ALA A 221 -9.09 10.43 -15.58
CA ALA A 221 -10.31 10.28 -14.82
C ALA A 221 -11.43 11.17 -15.38
N VAL A 222 -11.16 12.47 -15.56
CA VAL A 222 -12.14 13.43 -16.10
C VAL A 222 -12.54 13.07 -17.52
N LYS A 223 -11.57 12.70 -18.39
CA LYS A 223 -11.87 12.27 -19.76
C LYS A 223 -12.72 11.01 -19.80
N THR A 224 -12.42 10.03 -18.94
CA THR A 224 -13.20 8.79 -18.83
C THR A 224 -14.62 9.09 -18.38
N TYR A 225 -14.78 9.90 -17.32
CA TYR A 225 -16.09 10.30 -16.80
C TYR A 225 -16.96 10.96 -17.87
N LYS A 226 -16.42 11.98 -18.56
CA LYS A 226 -17.13 12.68 -19.65
C LYS A 226 -17.54 11.73 -20.77
N SER A 227 -16.68 10.77 -21.12
CA SER A 227 -16.98 9.81 -22.19
C SER A 227 -18.03 8.76 -21.78
N VAL A 228 -18.04 8.32 -20.53
CA VAL A 228 -19.07 7.43 -19.99
C VAL A 228 -20.42 8.13 -20.01
N GLU A 229 -20.50 9.40 -19.59
CA GLU A 229 -21.75 10.15 -19.60
C GLU A 229 -22.27 10.40 -21.03
N LYS A 230 -21.38 10.78 -21.96
CA LYS A 230 -21.76 10.96 -23.37
C LYS A 230 -22.25 9.67 -24.04
N SER A 231 -21.78 8.52 -23.57
CA SER A 231 -22.11 7.20 -24.14
C SER A 231 -23.24 6.51 -23.38
N ARG A 232 -23.81 7.17 -22.35
CA ARG A 232 -24.79 6.61 -21.42
C ARG A 232 -26.02 6.04 -22.11
N ASP A 233 -26.50 6.71 -23.15
CA ASP A 233 -27.72 6.35 -23.87
C ASP A 233 -27.43 5.39 -25.05
N LYS A 234 -26.14 5.15 -25.37
CA LYS A 234 -25.71 4.25 -26.45
C LYS A 234 -25.40 2.84 -25.97
N TRP A 235 -25.04 2.69 -24.70
CA TRP A 235 -24.64 1.41 -24.13
C TRP A 235 -25.82 0.67 -23.51
N SER A 236 -25.76 -0.66 -23.56
CA SER A 236 -26.71 -1.48 -22.80
C SER A 236 -26.59 -1.19 -21.29
N PRO A 237 -27.69 -1.34 -20.52
CA PRO A 237 -27.68 -1.11 -19.08
C PRO A 237 -26.56 -1.88 -18.36
N MET A 238 -26.31 -3.11 -18.79
CA MET A 238 -25.28 -3.97 -18.22
C MET A 238 -23.84 -3.47 -18.47
N THR A 239 -23.54 -3.04 -19.71
CA THR A 239 -22.21 -2.50 -20.06
C THR A 239 -21.94 -1.18 -19.34
N ARG A 240 -22.95 -0.31 -19.29
CA ARG A 240 -22.91 0.96 -18.54
C ARG A 240 -22.60 0.73 -17.07
N ASP A 241 -23.29 -0.21 -16.46
CA ASP A 241 -23.14 -0.56 -15.05
C ASP A 241 -21.74 -1.10 -14.71
N LEU A 242 -21.17 -1.90 -15.60
CA LEU A 242 -19.81 -2.42 -15.46
C LEU A 242 -18.77 -1.30 -15.50
N HIS A 243 -18.82 -0.42 -16.51
CA HIS A 243 -17.87 0.69 -16.63
C HIS A 243 -17.99 1.68 -15.46
N ARG A 244 -19.21 2.02 -15.05
CA ARG A 244 -19.47 2.91 -13.90
C ARG A 244 -18.89 2.34 -12.60
N GLN A 245 -19.16 1.06 -12.34
CA GLN A 245 -18.66 0.38 -11.14
C GLN A 245 -17.13 0.37 -11.08
N LEU A 246 -16.49 -0.05 -12.16
CA LEU A 246 -15.04 -0.13 -12.22
C LEU A 246 -14.36 1.24 -12.16
N PHE A 247 -15.00 2.27 -12.74
CA PHE A 247 -14.52 3.64 -12.64
C PHE A 247 -14.62 4.16 -11.20
N ASN A 248 -15.79 4.02 -10.55
CA ASN A 248 -15.99 4.45 -9.17
C ASN A 248 -15.06 3.73 -8.19
N THR A 249 -14.83 2.43 -8.40
CA THR A 249 -13.85 1.66 -7.64
C THR A 249 -12.47 2.29 -7.76
N LEU A 250 -12.02 2.56 -8.98
CA LEU A 250 -10.69 3.13 -9.23
C LEU A 250 -10.54 4.56 -8.67
N VAL A 251 -11.60 5.37 -8.73
CA VAL A 251 -11.62 6.70 -8.10
C VAL A 251 -11.43 6.59 -6.59
N LEU A 252 -12.18 5.69 -5.92
CA LEU A 252 -12.04 5.47 -4.48
C LEU A 252 -10.64 4.94 -4.13
N GLN A 253 -10.15 3.96 -4.87
CA GLN A 253 -8.80 3.40 -4.73
C GLN A 253 -7.68 4.44 -4.94
N SER A 254 -7.98 5.59 -5.55
CA SER A 254 -6.99 6.65 -5.79
C SER A 254 -7.11 7.79 -4.79
N LEU A 255 -8.32 8.07 -4.32
CA LEU A 255 -8.56 9.06 -3.26
C LEU A 255 -7.99 8.59 -1.93
N VAL A 256 -8.16 7.32 -1.59
CA VAL A 256 -7.65 6.75 -0.33
C VAL A 256 -6.14 6.94 -0.19
N PRO A 257 -5.26 6.43 -1.09
CA PRO A 257 -3.83 6.65 -1.00
C PRO A 257 -3.46 8.12 -1.11
N PHE A 258 -4.20 8.94 -1.86
CA PHE A 258 -3.92 10.37 -1.90
C PHE A 258 -3.93 11.01 -0.49
N PHE A 259 -4.95 10.70 0.32
CA PHE A 259 -5.07 11.27 1.67
C PHE A 259 -4.22 10.57 2.73
N ILE A 260 -4.09 9.24 2.67
CA ILE A 260 -3.40 8.48 3.74
C ILE A 260 -1.92 8.23 3.47
N MET A 261 -1.49 8.30 2.21
CA MET A 261 -0.14 7.94 1.77
C MET A 261 0.55 9.13 1.10
N PHE A 262 -0.06 9.76 0.09
CA PHE A 262 0.66 10.71 -0.76
C PHE A 262 0.80 12.10 -0.17
N LEU A 263 -0.31 12.68 0.28
CA LEU A 263 -0.33 14.00 0.88
C LEU A 263 0.51 14.04 2.18
N PRO A 264 0.39 13.08 3.13
CA PRO A 264 1.18 13.11 4.36
C PRO A 264 2.68 12.97 4.11
N VAL A 265 3.11 12.12 3.17
CA VAL A 265 4.52 11.96 2.81
C VAL A 265 5.06 13.24 2.16
N ALA A 266 4.34 13.84 1.23
CA ALA A 266 4.75 15.11 0.61
C ALA A 266 4.94 16.22 1.65
N LEU A 267 4.04 16.29 2.65
CA LEU A 267 4.15 17.23 3.76
C LEU A 267 5.38 16.93 4.62
N ILE A 268 5.59 15.69 5.06
CA ILE A 268 6.73 15.30 5.89
C ILE A 268 8.07 15.61 5.22
N PHE A 269 8.21 15.35 3.93
CA PHE A 269 9.45 15.66 3.22
C PHE A 269 9.68 17.17 3.05
N SER A 270 8.63 17.99 3.16
CA SER A 270 8.70 19.45 3.10
C SER A 270 8.98 20.09 4.47
N VAL A 271 8.63 19.43 5.57
CA VAL A 271 8.79 19.95 6.95
C VAL A 271 10.23 20.38 7.28
N PRO A 272 11.30 19.62 6.95
CA PRO A 272 12.67 20.04 7.27
C PRO A 272 13.10 21.32 6.54
N LEU A 273 12.45 21.71 5.44
CA LEU A 273 12.71 23.01 4.80
C LEU A 273 12.25 24.19 5.66
N LEU A 274 11.21 23.98 6.48
CA LEU A 274 10.65 24.97 7.40
C LEU A 274 11.33 24.95 8.78
N ASN A 275 12.26 24.01 9.02
CA ASN A 275 12.95 23.81 10.30
C ASN A 275 11.99 23.62 11.48
N VAL A 276 10.92 22.83 11.27
CA VAL A 276 9.92 22.49 12.29
C VAL A 276 10.19 21.07 12.79
N HIS A 277 10.05 20.85 14.11
CA HIS A 277 10.27 19.56 14.76
C HIS A 277 8.94 18.84 15.03
N PRO A 278 8.52 17.86 14.21
CA PRO A 278 7.27 17.13 14.42
C PRO A 278 7.37 16.03 15.48
N GLY A 279 8.57 15.70 15.96
CA GLY A 279 8.80 14.60 16.91
C GLY A 279 8.27 13.28 16.37
N TYR A 280 7.60 12.49 17.23
CA TYR A 280 7.05 11.18 16.87
C TYR A 280 5.96 11.22 15.78
N LEU A 281 5.33 12.38 15.53
CA LEU A 281 4.33 12.51 14.45
C LEU A 281 4.94 12.28 13.06
N ALA A 282 6.26 12.36 12.93
CA ALA A 282 6.97 12.00 11.71
C ALA A 282 6.77 10.52 11.31
N ASN A 283 6.50 9.64 12.28
CA ASN A 283 6.27 8.21 12.02
C ASN A 283 4.83 7.89 11.61
N THR A 284 3.88 8.82 11.81
CA THR A 284 2.45 8.57 11.56
C THR A 284 2.17 8.14 10.12
N PRO A 285 2.75 8.76 9.07
CA PRO A 285 2.56 8.27 7.71
C PRO A 285 3.11 6.87 7.50
N GLY A 286 4.22 6.51 8.15
CA GLY A 286 4.77 5.14 8.09
C GLY A 286 3.77 4.07 8.52
N ILE A 287 2.90 4.37 9.48
CA ILE A 287 1.80 3.48 9.90
C ILE A 287 0.74 3.39 8.79
N TRP A 288 0.23 4.52 8.31
CA TRP A 288 -0.84 4.51 7.30
C TRP A 288 -0.44 3.87 5.98
N ILE A 289 0.83 4.03 5.63
CA ILE A 289 1.44 3.44 4.45
C ILE A 289 1.42 1.90 4.52
N SER A 290 1.58 1.29 5.70
CA SER A 290 1.59 -0.17 5.86
C SER A 290 0.22 -0.81 5.67
N PHE A 291 -0.84 -0.10 6.04
CA PHE A 291 -2.23 -0.59 5.90
C PHE A 291 -2.85 -0.29 4.54
N TYR A 292 -2.29 0.66 3.78
CA TYR A 292 -2.87 1.07 2.50
C TYR A 292 -3.10 -0.09 1.52
N PRO A 293 -2.13 -0.99 1.25
CA PRO A 293 -2.34 -2.04 0.26
C PRO A 293 -3.44 -3.03 0.68
N ALA A 294 -3.57 -3.32 1.98
CA ALA A 294 -4.70 -4.06 2.53
C ALA A 294 -6.04 -3.36 2.28
N ILE A 295 -6.11 -2.06 2.58
CA ILE A 295 -7.32 -1.24 2.36
C ILE A 295 -7.70 -1.22 0.88
N ASP A 296 -6.73 -1.06 -0.03
CA ASP A 296 -6.97 -1.10 -1.47
C ASP A 296 -7.58 -2.43 -1.93
N ALA A 297 -7.02 -3.55 -1.44
CA ALA A 297 -7.53 -4.87 -1.77
C ALA A 297 -8.96 -5.08 -1.25
N VAL A 298 -9.27 -4.62 -0.03
CA VAL A 298 -10.62 -4.64 0.53
C VAL A 298 -11.59 -3.82 -0.32
N ILE A 299 -11.20 -2.60 -0.70
CA ILE A 299 -12.02 -1.74 -1.55
C ILE A 299 -12.35 -2.46 -2.86
N ALA A 300 -11.37 -3.09 -3.50
CA ALA A 300 -11.60 -3.85 -4.73
C ALA A 300 -12.60 -5.01 -4.53
N VAL A 301 -12.45 -5.80 -3.46
CA VAL A 301 -13.34 -6.93 -3.15
C VAL A 301 -14.77 -6.45 -2.89
N LEU A 302 -14.96 -5.39 -2.11
CA LEU A 302 -16.28 -4.89 -1.74
C LEU A 302 -16.97 -4.13 -2.88
N MET A 303 -16.20 -3.39 -3.68
CA MET A 303 -16.76 -2.55 -4.73
C MET A 303 -17.07 -3.30 -6.03
N ILE A 304 -16.39 -4.42 -6.32
CA ILE A 304 -16.59 -5.21 -7.54
C ILE A 304 -17.62 -6.31 -7.30
N ARG A 305 -18.70 -6.31 -8.10
CA ARG A 305 -19.91 -7.13 -7.93
C ARG A 305 -19.55 -8.61 -7.91
N ASP A 306 -18.81 -9.08 -8.92
CA ASP A 306 -18.38 -10.47 -9.03
C ASP A 306 -17.56 -10.95 -7.82
N PHE A 307 -16.76 -10.07 -7.21
CA PHE A 307 -15.90 -10.38 -6.06
C PHE A 307 -16.69 -10.35 -4.76
N ARG A 308 -17.50 -9.30 -4.56
CA ARG A 308 -18.36 -9.13 -3.41
C ARG A 308 -19.40 -10.25 -3.31
N ASP A 309 -20.02 -10.62 -4.42
CA ASP A 309 -21.03 -11.67 -4.45
C ASP A 309 -20.39 -13.05 -4.19
N ALA A 310 -19.15 -13.28 -4.64
CA ALA A 310 -18.37 -14.45 -4.27
C ALA A 310 -18.05 -14.47 -2.77
N LEU A 311 -17.64 -13.35 -2.18
CA LEU A 311 -17.39 -13.22 -0.74
C LEU A 311 -18.66 -13.55 0.08
N PHE A 312 -19.80 -12.93 -0.26
CA PHE A 312 -21.05 -13.19 0.48
C PHE A 312 -21.61 -14.60 0.25
N CYS A 313 -21.41 -15.20 -0.93
CA CYS A 313 -21.78 -16.59 -1.16
C CYS A 313 -20.99 -17.54 -0.26
N MET A 314 -19.68 -17.30 -0.11
CA MET A 314 -18.81 -18.06 0.80
C MET A 314 -19.27 -17.90 2.27
N LEU A 315 -19.53 -16.66 2.71
CA LEU A 315 -20.00 -16.38 4.07
C LEU A 315 -21.37 -17.02 4.36
N LYS A 316 -22.28 -17.06 3.38
CA LYS A 316 -23.57 -17.76 3.52
C LYS A 316 -23.38 -19.27 3.63
N LYS A 317 -22.52 -19.87 2.80
CA LYS A 317 -22.21 -21.30 2.90
C LYS A 317 -21.57 -21.66 4.25
N GLN A 318 -20.72 -20.79 4.78
CA GLN A 318 -20.11 -20.97 6.10
C GLN A 318 -21.14 -20.94 7.22
N LYS A 319 -22.04 -19.94 7.26
CA LYS A 319 -23.13 -19.90 8.25
C LYS A 319 -24.03 -21.13 8.20
N VAL A 320 -24.27 -21.66 7.00
CA VAL A 320 -25.00 -22.92 6.83
C VAL A 320 -24.19 -24.11 7.35
N LEU A 321 -22.88 -24.15 7.10
CA LEU A 321 -22.01 -25.22 7.61
C LEU A 321 -21.87 -25.18 9.14
N GLU A 322 -21.71 -24.00 9.74
CA GLU A 322 -21.70 -23.78 11.18
C GLU A 322 -23.05 -24.14 11.81
N MET A 323 -24.18 -23.76 11.18
CA MET A 323 -25.51 -24.23 11.60
C MET A 323 -25.63 -25.75 11.49
N LEU A 324 -25.15 -26.39 10.42
CA LEU A 324 -25.19 -27.85 10.26
C LEU A 324 -24.31 -28.56 11.30
N PHE A 325 -23.13 -28.00 11.62
CA PHE A 325 -22.26 -28.50 12.68
C PHE A 325 -22.93 -28.37 14.05
N LEU A 326 -23.53 -27.21 14.37
CA LEU A 326 -24.29 -27.02 15.61
C LEU A 326 -25.51 -27.95 15.67
N PHE A 327 -26.21 -28.17 14.55
CA PHE A 327 -27.35 -29.08 14.46
C PHE A 327 -26.93 -30.56 14.57
N GLN A 328 -25.71 -30.93 14.13
CA GLN A 328 -25.13 -32.25 14.41
C GLN A 328 -24.73 -32.39 15.88
N VAL A 329 -24.22 -31.34 16.52
CA VAL A 329 -23.86 -31.35 17.94
C VAL A 329 -25.10 -31.40 18.84
N GLU A 330 -26.20 -30.72 18.49
CA GLU A 330 -27.49 -30.84 19.21
C GLU A 330 -28.16 -32.22 19.02
N ASN A 331 -27.96 -32.88 17.87
CA ASN A 331 -28.46 -34.24 17.63
C ASN A 331 -27.57 -35.34 18.24
N VAL A 332 -26.43 -34.99 18.85
CA VAL A 332 -25.60 -35.91 19.65
C VAL A 332 -25.76 -35.52 21.12
N THR A 333 -26.96 -35.76 21.65
CA THR A 333 -27.17 -35.84 23.10
C THR A 333 -26.80 -37.24 23.57
N TRP A 334 -25.79 -37.30 24.44
CA TRP A 334 -25.12 -38.50 24.91
C TRP A 334 -26.04 -39.41 25.75
N GLN A 335 -26.16 -40.68 25.33
CA GLN A 335 -26.32 -41.79 26.28
C GLN A 335 -24.96 -41.97 26.96
N TRP A 336 -24.93 -41.78 28.28
CA TRP A 336 -23.73 -41.89 29.11
C TRP A 336 -23.26 -43.33 29.19
N ASP A 337 -21.98 -43.60 28.95
CA ASP A 337 -21.24 -44.59 29.72
C ASP A 337 -19.73 -44.26 29.73
N ILE A 338 -19.16 -44.33 30.92
CA ILE A 338 -17.77 -44.04 31.25
C ILE A 338 -16.87 -45.11 30.61
N VAL A 339 -16.19 -44.78 29.51
CA VAL A 339 -14.96 -45.47 29.08
C VAL A 339 -14.01 -44.46 28.44
N THR A 340 -12.84 -44.29 29.08
CA THR A 340 -11.67 -43.56 28.59
C THR A 340 -10.99 -44.32 27.46
N VAL A 341 -10.90 -43.74 26.24
CA VAL A 341 -9.91 -44.16 25.23
C VAL A 341 -9.39 -42.95 24.45
N HIS A 342 -8.07 -42.92 24.30
CA HIS A 342 -7.18 -41.95 23.65
C HIS A 342 -7.65 -41.37 22.30
N TYR A 343 -7.49 -40.04 22.14
CA TYR A 343 -7.39 -39.37 20.85
C TYR A 343 -5.92 -39.29 20.39
N PRO A 344 -5.55 -39.74 19.18
CA PRO A 344 -4.43 -39.17 18.47
C PRO A 344 -4.88 -37.96 17.64
N LEU A 345 -4.13 -36.86 17.78
CA LEU A 345 -4.16 -35.69 16.91
C LEU A 345 -4.02 -36.10 15.44
N ILE A 346 -5.05 -35.90 14.62
CA ILE A 346 -4.92 -35.66 13.18
C ILE A 346 -6.02 -34.68 12.76
N PHE A 347 -5.68 -33.39 12.64
CA PHE A 347 -6.34 -32.48 11.71
C PHE A 347 -5.32 -31.42 11.27
N GLY A 348 -4.74 -31.64 10.10
CA GLY A 348 -4.26 -30.56 9.27
C GLY A 348 -5.43 -30.06 8.44
N ASP A 349 -5.81 -28.80 8.59
CA ASP A 349 -6.67 -28.13 7.63
C ASP A 349 -6.38 -26.63 7.59
N SER A 350 -5.73 -26.23 6.50
CA SER A 350 -5.39 -24.85 6.10
C SER A 350 -6.61 -23.94 5.90
N GLN A 351 -7.83 -24.49 5.96
CA GLN A 351 -9.08 -23.74 5.84
C GLN A 351 -9.48 -23.00 7.13
N PHE A 352 -9.13 -23.54 8.31
CA PHE A 352 -9.54 -22.94 9.59
C PHE A 352 -8.79 -21.63 9.89
N MET A 353 -7.51 -21.53 9.52
CA MET A 353 -6.72 -20.29 9.66
C MET A 353 -7.18 -19.17 8.72
N GLN A 354 -7.65 -19.50 7.52
CA GLN A 354 -8.19 -18.50 6.57
C GLN A 354 -9.51 -17.90 7.08
N CYS A 355 -10.31 -18.68 7.83
CA CYS A 355 -11.61 -18.28 8.36
C CYS A 355 -11.53 -17.28 9.53
N SER A 356 -10.58 -17.42 10.45
CA SER A 356 -10.41 -16.48 11.57
C SER A 356 -9.96 -15.10 11.10
N LEU A 357 -9.16 -15.02 10.04
CA LEU A 357 -8.65 -13.75 9.55
C LEU A 357 -9.74 -12.87 8.96
N VAL A 358 -10.67 -13.43 8.17
CA VAL A 358 -11.76 -12.67 7.51
C VAL A 358 -12.71 -12.04 8.54
N TYR A 359 -12.95 -12.70 9.67
CA TYR A 359 -13.77 -12.16 10.76
C TYR A 359 -13.06 -11.01 11.51
N ILE A 360 -11.77 -11.20 11.85
CA ILE A 360 -10.92 -10.16 12.45
C ILE A 360 -10.83 -8.93 11.52
N ILE A 361 -10.77 -9.18 10.23
CA ILE A 361 -10.77 -8.19 9.15
C ILE A 361 -12.06 -7.37 9.09
N LEU A 362 -13.22 -8.02 9.19
CA LEU A 362 -14.52 -7.35 9.16
C LEU A 362 -14.76 -6.58 10.47
N ASP A 363 -14.29 -7.08 11.61
CA ASP A 363 -14.31 -6.38 12.90
C ASP A 363 -13.35 -5.17 12.90
N LEU A 364 -12.14 -5.31 12.36
CA LEU A 364 -11.16 -4.22 12.19
C LEU A 364 -11.67 -3.15 11.24
N LEU A 365 -12.32 -3.52 10.14
CA LEU A 365 -12.97 -2.58 9.22
C LEU A 365 -14.19 -1.90 9.88
N GLY A 366 -14.99 -2.64 10.63
CA GLY A 366 -16.13 -2.11 11.38
C GLY A 366 -15.71 -1.09 12.45
N THR A 367 -14.64 -1.38 13.19
CA THR A 367 -14.03 -0.43 14.14
C THR A 367 -13.40 0.75 13.41
N PHE A 368 -12.69 0.53 12.29
CA PHE A 368 -12.08 1.58 11.47
C PHE A 368 -13.09 2.60 10.91
N PHE A 369 -14.23 2.14 10.38
CA PHE A 369 -15.30 3.02 9.93
C PHE A 369 -16.00 3.74 11.10
N ALA A 370 -16.12 3.11 12.27
CA ALA A 370 -16.70 3.73 13.46
C ALA A 370 -15.83 4.89 14.00
N THR A 371 -14.50 4.74 14.03
CA THR A 371 -13.59 5.84 14.42
C THR A 371 -13.57 6.98 13.41
N PHE A 372 -13.70 6.69 12.11
CA PHE A 372 -13.71 7.72 11.07
C PHE A 372 -14.99 8.58 11.11
N VAL A 373 -16.14 8.00 11.51
CA VAL A 373 -17.40 8.75 11.68
C VAL A 373 -17.41 9.60 12.95
N SER A 374 -16.80 9.13 14.04
CA SER A 374 -16.73 9.90 15.29
C SER A 374 -15.79 11.12 15.23
N CYS A 375 -14.81 11.16 14.32
CA CYS A 375 -13.91 12.32 14.15
C CYS A 375 -14.46 13.42 13.21
N SER A 376 -15.59 13.20 12.55
CA SER A 376 -16.24 14.21 11.69
C SER A 376 -17.31 15.05 12.41
N HIS A 377 -17.54 14.79 13.71
CA HIS A 377 -18.55 15.47 14.52
C HIS A 377 -18.02 15.99 15.87
N ALA A 378 -16.71 16.20 15.99
CA ALA A 378 -16.10 16.87 17.15
C ALA A 378 -15.44 18.19 16.73
#